data_AF-A0A524C9X6-F1
#
_entry.id   AF-A0A524C9X6-F1
#
_cell.length_a   1.000
_cell.length_b   1.000
_cell.length_c   1.000
_cell.angle_alpha   90.00
_cell.angle_beta   90.00
_cell.angle_gamma   90.00
#
_symmetry.space_group_name_H-M   'P 1'
#
loop_
_entity.id
_entity.type
_entity.pdbx_description
1 polymer ?
#
loop_
_entity_poly.entity_id
_entity_poly.type
_entity_poly.pdbx_seq_one_letter_code
_entity_poly.pdbx_strand_id
1 'polypeptide(L)' 'GEGTGIPAAFGAILMNQGKIKQKGIFPPEGGVKPLDFIGQMQKFLKLRKVGDEKEGSPLIIESINAEGEVKRITF' A
#
# COMPACT_ATOMS: atom_id res chain seq x y z
N GLY A 1 15.10 6.26 4.93
CA GLY A 1 14.07 7.31 4.99
C GLY A 1 12.69 6.68 5.11
N GLU A 2 11.69 7.46 5.53
CA GLU A 2 10.32 6.97 5.79
C GLU A 2 9.68 6.32 4.57
N GLY A 3 9.88 6.87 3.36
CA GLY A 3 9.37 6.34 2.09
C GLY A 3 9.96 4.98 1.65
N THR A 4 10.98 4.47 2.35
CA THR A 4 11.60 3.16 2.04
C THR A 4 11.50 2.20 3.22
N GLY A 5 11.67 2.71 4.45
CA GLY A 5 11.63 1.89 5.66
C GLY A 5 10.25 1.31 5.93
N ILE A 6 9.19 2.10 5.78
CA ILE A 6 7.81 1.64 6.01
C ILE A 6 7.41 0.54 5.01
N PRO A 7 7.60 0.73 3.67
CA PRO A 7 7.34 -0.35 2.72
C PRO A 7 8.15 -1.63 2.98
N ALA A 8 9.44 -1.50 3.34
CA ALA A 8 10.29 -2.65 3.65
C ALA A 8 9.78 -3.44 4.87
N ALA A 9 9.36 -2.74 5.93
CA ALA A 9 8.80 -3.36 7.12
C ALA A 9 7.48 -4.11 6.82
N PHE A 10 6.59 -3.53 6.01
CA PHE A 10 5.39 -4.24 5.57
C PHE A 10 5.71 -5.47 4.72
N GLY A 11 6.70 -5.38 3.83
CA GLY A 11 7.20 -6.55 3.10
C GLY A 11 7.61 -7.69 4.03
N ALA A 12 8.38 -7.39 5.08
CA ALA A 12 8.78 -8.36 6.09
C ALA A 12 7.59 -8.95 6.86
N ILE A 13 6.62 -8.14 7.24
CA ILE A 13 5.39 -8.59 7.90
C ILE A 13 4.58 -9.52 7.00
N LEU A 14 4.44 -9.19 5.71
CA LEU A 14 3.70 -10.01 4.74
C LEU A 14 4.42 -11.35 4.47
N MET A 15 5.76 -11.36 4.46
CA MET A 15 6.54 -12.61 4.44
C MET A 15 6.26 -13.46 5.68
N ASN A 16 6.31 -12.85 6.87
CA ASN A 16 6.04 -13.55 8.13
C ASN A 16 4.60 -14.11 8.22
N GLN A 17 3.62 -13.43 7.62
CA GLN A 17 2.23 -13.88 7.53
C GLN A 17 2.03 -14.98 6.46
N GLY A 18 3.07 -15.39 5.73
CA GLY A 18 2.97 -16.35 4.64
C GLY A 18 2.20 -15.84 3.42
N LYS A 19 2.04 -14.51 3.29
CA LYS A 19 1.38 -13.87 2.13
C LYS A 19 2.31 -13.73 0.93
N ILE A 20 3.62 -13.73 1.17
CA ILE A 20 4.66 -13.83 0.13
C ILE A 20 5.32 -15.20 0.26
N LYS A 21 5.15 -16.06 -0.74
CA LYS A 21 5.63 -17.46 -0.72
C LYS A 21 6.70 -17.76 -1.78
N GLN A 22 6.79 -16.90 -2.79
CA GLN A 22 7.78 -17.06 -3.85
C GLN A 22 9.18 -16.83 -3.29
N LYS A 23 10.12 -17.70 -3.67
CA LYS A 23 11.55 -17.55 -3.38
C LYS A 23 12.27 -16.96 -4.59
N GLY A 24 13.37 -16.27 -4.34
CA GLY A 24 14.19 -15.63 -5.37
C GLY A 24 14.08 -14.11 -5.35
N ILE A 25 14.61 -13.47 -6.39
CA ILE A 25 14.62 -12.02 -6.56
C ILE A 25 13.47 -11.63 -7.48
N PHE A 26 12.59 -10.75 -7.02
CA PHE A 26 11.47 -10.23 -7.79
C PHE A 26 11.16 -8.80 -7.35
N PRO A 27 10.61 -7.98 -8.27
CA PRO A 27 10.12 -6.67 -7.91
C PRO A 27 8.86 -6.80 -7.02
N PRO A 28 8.54 -5.79 -6.18
CA PRO A 28 7.43 -5.88 -5.23
C PRO A 28 6.08 -6.22 -5.87
N GLU A 29 5.85 -5.80 -7.11
CA GLU A 29 4.63 -6.09 -7.89
C GLU A 29 4.45 -7.59 -8.18
N GLY A 30 5.55 -8.35 -8.25
CA GLY A 30 5.53 -9.80 -8.45
C GLY A 30 5.36 -10.61 -7.16
N GLY A 31 5.61 -9.98 -6.01
CA GLY A 31 5.61 -10.67 -4.71
C GLY A 31 4.53 -10.22 -3.73
N VAL A 32 3.99 -9.02 -3.90
CA VAL A 32 3.06 -8.37 -2.97
C VAL A 32 1.73 -8.13 -3.67
N LYS A 33 0.63 -8.60 -3.07
CA LYS A 33 -0.71 -8.20 -3.51
C LYS A 33 -1.01 -6.78 -3.02
N PRO A 34 -1.40 -5.83 -3.90
CA PRO A 34 -1.64 -4.45 -3.51
C PRO A 34 -2.64 -4.29 -2.35
N LEU A 35 -3.72 -5.07 -2.34
CA LEU A 35 -4.74 -5.03 -1.29
C LEU A 35 -4.22 -5.52 0.08
N ASP A 36 -3.31 -6.51 0.09
CA ASP A 36 -2.70 -6.99 1.33
C ASP A 36 -1.80 -5.93 1.95
N PHE A 37 -1.09 -5.19 1.10
CA PHE A 37 -0.24 -4.07 1.52
C PHE A 37 -1.06 -2.92 2.07
N ILE A 38 -2.10 -2.47 1.35
CA ILE A 38 -3.03 -1.42 1.81
C ILE A 38 -3.66 -1.80 3.15
N GLY A 39 -4.06 -3.07 3.32
CA GLY A 39 -4.60 -3.57 4.58
C GLY A 39 -3.60 -3.48 5.75
N GLN A 40 -2.30 -3.72 5.52
CA GLN A 40 -1.29 -3.49 6.57
C GLN A 40 -1.15 -2.00 6.89
N MET A 41 -1.15 -1.13 5.88
CA MET A 41 -1.06 0.31 6.08
C MET A 41 -2.22 0.84 6.94
N GLN A 42 -3.45 0.41 6.66
CA GLN A 42 -4.62 0.78 7.46
C GLN A 42 -4.50 0.32 8.92
N LYS A 43 -4.01 -0.91 9.13
CA LYS A 43 -3.83 -1.48 10.47
C LYS A 43 -2.78 -0.74 11.31
N PHE A 44 -1.64 -0.39 10.70
CA PHE A 44 -0.48 0.13 11.44
C PHE A 44 -0.36 1.65 11.44
N LEU A 45 -0.80 2.32 10.38
CA LEU A 45 -0.71 3.78 10.27
C LEU A 45 -1.94 4.49 10.86
N LYS A 46 -2.85 3.76 11.52
CA LYS A 46 -4.09 4.29 12.11
C LYS A 46 -4.78 5.28 11.17
N LEU A 47 -4.89 4.92 9.89
CA LEU A 47 -5.50 5.74 8.87
C LEU A 47 -6.97 5.95 9.25
N ARG A 48 -7.27 7.04 9.96
CA ARG A 48 -8.64 7.54 10.09
C ARG A 48 -9.05 7.91 8.67
N LYS A 49 -10.10 7.24 8.18
CA LYS A 49 -10.77 7.42 6.88
C LYS A 49 -9.88 7.95 5.75
N VAL A 50 -9.57 7.07 4.81
CA VAL A 50 -8.84 7.43 3.58
C VAL A 50 -9.59 8.56 2.86
N GLY A 51 -9.11 9.81 2.93
CA GLY A 51 -9.79 10.94 2.29
C GLY A 51 -10.28 12.04 3.23
N ASP A 52 -10.04 11.94 4.55
CA ASP A 52 -10.24 13.06 5.47
C ASP A 52 -9.21 14.17 5.17
N GLU A 53 -9.63 15.23 4.48
CA GLU A 53 -8.78 16.36 4.08
C GLU A 53 -8.35 17.23 5.27
N LYS A 54 -8.99 17.05 6.44
CA LYS A 54 -8.76 17.89 7.62
C LYS A 54 -7.51 17.53 8.42
N GLU A 55 -7.04 16.28 8.34
CA GLU A 55 -5.78 15.82 8.92
C GLU A 55 -5.19 14.73 7.99
N GLY A 56 -4.27 15.16 7.12
CA GLY A 56 -3.79 14.42 5.96
C GLY A 56 -3.53 12.93 6.18
N SER A 57 -4.39 12.10 5.58
CA SER A 57 -4.06 10.71 5.32
C SER A 57 -2.74 10.64 4.53
N PRO A 58 -1.72 9.88 4.98
CA PRO A 58 -0.47 9.71 4.25
C PRO A 58 -0.62 8.88 2.96
N LEU A 59 -1.85 8.50 2.59
CA LEU A 59 -2.17 7.76 1.39
C LEU A 59 -2.84 8.65 0.34
N ILE A 60 -2.29 8.59 -0.88
CA ILE A 60 -2.93 9.06 -2.10
C ILE A 60 -3.35 7.81 -2.88
N ILE A 61 -4.63 7.72 -3.25
CA ILE A 61 -5.18 6.63 -4.07
C ILE A 61 -5.76 7.25 -5.34
N GLU A 62 -5.28 6.78 -6.48
CA GLU A 62 -5.69 7.24 -7.79
C GLU A 62 -6.09 6.05 -8.66
N SER A 63 -7.16 6.22 -9.42
CA SER A 63 -7.56 5.31 -10.49
C SER A 63 -7.23 5.97 -11.82
N ILE A 64 -6.60 5.23 -12.71
CA ILE A 64 -6.26 5.67 -14.07
C ILE A 64 -7.02 4.75 -15.03
N ASN A 65 -7.88 5.29 -15.89
CA ASN A 65 -8.60 4.51 -16.90
C ASN A 65 -7.75 4.30 -18.18
N ALA A 66 -8.33 3.60 -19.17
CA ALA A 66 -7.63 3.26 -20.42
C ALA A 66 -7.30 4.52 -21.25
N GLU A 67 -8.07 5.58 -21.06
CA GLU A 67 -7.92 6.88 -21.71
C GLU A 67 -6.89 7.78 -20.98
N GLY A 68 -6.36 7.34 -19.84
CA GLY A 68 -5.39 8.07 -19.04
C GLY A 68 -6.02 9.11 -18.09
N GLU A 69 -7.33 9.12 -17.94
CA GLU A 69 -8.03 9.99 -17.00
C GLU A 69 -7.76 9.53 -15.56
N VAL A 70 -7.21 10.44 -14.76
CA VAL A 70 -6.86 10.21 -13.35
C VAL A 70 -8.02 10.66 -12.47
N LYS A 71 -8.57 9.73 -11.68
CA LYS A 71 -9.58 10.00 -10.67
C LYS A 71 -9.01 9.71 -9.29
N ARG A 72 -8.88 10.75 -8.46
CA ARG A 72 -8.51 10.60 -7.05
C ARG A 72 -9.68 9.97 -6.28
N ILE A 73 -9.40 8.92 -5.53
CA ILE A 73 -10.38 8.23 -4.71
C ILE A 73 -10.31 8.79 -3.29
N THR A 74 -11.42 9.33 -2.82
CA THR A 74 -11.67 9.73 -1.43
C THR A 74 -12.77 8.85 -0.85
N PHE A 75 -12.64 8.41 0.41
CA PHE A 75 -13.58 7.55 1.14
C PHE A 75 -14.18 8.28 2.34
#